data_AF-A0A669CEM6-F1
#
_entry.id   AF-A0A669CEM6-F1
#
_cell.length_a   1.000
_cell.length_b   1.000
_cell.length_c   1.000
_cell.angle_alpha   90.00
_cell.angle_beta   90.00
_cell.angle_gamma   90.00
#
_symmetry.space_group_name_H-M   'P 1'
#
loop_
_entity.id
_entity.type
_entity.pdbx_description
1 polymer ?
#
loop_
_entity_poly.entity_id
_entity_poly.type
_entity_poly.pdbx_seq_one_letter_code
_entity_poly.pdbx_strand_id
1 'polypeptide(L)'
;MTSSTLGQSAPHLPNLEPGMGKPTAMLGLSTELGGAEMELQKMLIDERMKSENHRKNYQTLKAEHTSLHDEYTQAQAELKRLLSDKQSEQEKLQLLLAELRGELLDKARELEELRLQVMTPQRLELLRAQVEQEMEAPVRDRFNKLEEETEKYRSEYNKLRYEYTFLKSQFDHQREEHARVLEERKIRYEAEVSRLEKDREELVAQYQGSDALRDGKRVEALLREKAQLHLRLKGLETEVAELRAQKENSGQQAENVQRIQIRQLTESQAALKSLEAERQSLRLQLERMESELHQSHEQNSQLTGRLHKAEREVSSLTSQIESLKHSHKLEIASVKLECSRSKGEVERERDTLQGQIDGLQADVEVLNAVVERHKEVLVEKEREMVRRVQSAREEEVYLTPFLQFDVARLELENHLAALEQQRVLHDASDQAQKEEWEERLHSTQQGEETARRELQNLRTKLQHQSSQLEELERQKAEIAALQQQIQELGVQMEALSHSESDLMETNRRLRETLDRVREELRTARAQAERSQHEAERLVEERRIEWLEEKHKLQEREAELQQKYSQVKDKLQRAAVAQKKVPLLHLLPFTLTEFAVVNRQHGPS
;
A
#
# COMPACT_ATOMS: atom_id res chain seq x y z
N MET A 1 -14.96 64.85 40.53
CA MET A 1 -14.16 64.50 41.72
C MET A 1 -13.36 65.76 42.09
N THR A 2 -13.95 66.67 42.88
CA THR A 2 -13.68 66.86 44.33
C THR A 2 -12.35 67.60 44.56
N SER A 3 -12.35 68.94 44.75
CA SER A 3 -12.38 69.69 46.04
C SER A 3 -11.02 69.61 46.78
N SER A 4 -10.40 70.68 47.30
CA SER A 4 -10.93 71.68 48.24
C SER A 4 -9.83 72.75 48.54
N THR A 5 -10.09 74.08 48.49
CA THR A 5 -10.44 75.04 49.60
C THR A 5 -9.27 75.42 50.55
N LEU A 6 -9.08 76.62 51.15
CA LEU A 6 -9.91 77.82 51.41
C LEU A 6 -9.04 78.98 51.98
N GLY A 7 -9.58 80.21 51.98
CA GLY A 7 -9.29 81.31 52.94
C GLY A 7 -8.96 82.66 52.26
N GLN A 8 -9.90 83.53 51.86
CA GLN A 8 -10.72 84.50 52.65
C GLN A 8 -9.89 85.29 53.70
N SER A 9 -9.89 86.63 53.75
CA SER A 9 -11.04 87.52 53.98
C SER A 9 -10.80 88.99 53.56
N ALA A 10 -11.90 89.75 53.44
CA ALA A 10 -12.01 91.12 52.92
C ALA A 10 -12.16 92.20 54.06
N PRO A 11 -12.85 93.34 53.89
CA PRO A 11 -12.32 94.72 53.77
C PRO A 11 -12.76 95.69 54.91
N HIS A 12 -12.23 96.94 54.96
CA HIS A 12 -12.97 98.19 55.29
C HIS A 12 -12.06 99.45 55.38
N LEU A 13 -12.58 100.58 54.87
CA LEU A 13 -12.25 102.02 55.02
C LEU A 13 -12.27 102.52 56.50
N PRO A 14 -12.11 103.83 56.90
CA PRO A 14 -11.71 105.09 56.22
C PRO A 14 -10.71 106.01 57.02
N ASN A 15 -10.35 107.17 56.42
CA ASN A 15 -9.97 108.50 56.95
C ASN A 15 -9.24 108.67 58.30
N LEU A 16 -8.21 109.54 58.31
CA LEU A 16 -8.05 110.70 59.22
C LEU A 16 -6.88 111.60 58.74
N GLU A 17 -7.22 112.74 58.14
CA GLU A 17 -6.54 114.05 58.35
C GLU A 17 -6.60 114.39 59.86
N PRO A 18 -5.70 115.22 60.47
CA PRO A 18 -5.67 116.66 60.15
C PRO A 18 -4.40 117.47 60.50
N GLY A 19 -4.34 118.69 59.96
CA GLY A 19 -3.98 119.87 60.76
C GLY A 19 -2.74 120.63 60.27
N MET A 20 -2.94 121.75 59.58
CA MET A 20 -3.08 123.11 60.16
C MET A 20 -1.75 123.73 60.62
N GLY A 21 -1.27 124.74 59.87
CA GLY A 21 -0.09 125.50 60.22
C GLY A 21 0.09 126.81 59.44
N LYS A 22 -0.91 127.70 59.55
CA LYS A 22 -0.87 129.19 59.48
C LYS A 22 0.02 129.95 58.45
N PRO A 23 -0.57 130.98 57.79
CA PRO A 23 0.16 132.07 57.15
C PRO A 23 0.49 133.16 58.19
N THR A 24 1.65 133.82 58.10
CA THR A 24 1.94 135.06 58.85
C THR A 24 2.92 135.93 58.07
N ALA A 25 2.47 137.15 57.77
CA ALA A 25 3.27 138.25 57.24
C ALA A 25 4.23 138.81 58.30
N MET A 26 5.41 139.31 57.88
CA MET A 26 5.99 140.60 58.32
C MET A 26 7.43 140.76 57.82
N LEU A 27 7.64 141.84 57.03
CA LEU A 27 8.75 142.80 57.07
C LEU A 27 10.21 142.33 57.23
N GLY A 28 11.03 142.70 56.23
CA GLY A 28 12.21 143.55 56.47
C GLY A 28 13.58 142.88 56.49
N LEU A 29 14.45 143.36 55.59
CA LEU A 29 15.93 143.31 55.58
C LEU A 29 16.50 141.89 55.43
N SER A 30 17.24 141.45 54.41
CA SER A 30 18.26 142.03 53.51
C SER A 30 19.25 140.86 53.34
N THR A 31 19.46 140.39 52.11
CA THR A 31 20.65 139.63 51.65
C THR A 31 21.07 138.38 52.45
N GLU A 32 20.59 137.20 52.02
CA GLU A 32 21.37 135.93 51.87
C GLU A 32 20.47 134.76 51.43
N LEU A 33 19.57 135.00 50.45
CA LEU A 33 18.55 134.03 49.98
C LEU A 33 18.84 133.41 48.60
N GLY A 34 20.06 133.55 48.05
CA GLY A 34 20.40 133.01 46.72
C GLY A 34 20.90 131.55 46.73
N GLY A 35 21.34 131.02 47.88
CA GLY A 35 21.91 129.67 47.98
C GLY A 35 20.87 128.57 48.20
N ALA A 36 19.94 128.78 49.13
CA ALA A 36 18.97 127.75 49.53
C ALA A 36 17.89 127.46 48.47
N GLU A 37 17.47 128.47 47.70
CA GLU A 37 16.49 128.30 46.62
C GLU A 37 17.10 127.55 45.42
N MET A 38 18.38 127.81 45.11
CA MET A 38 19.12 127.13 44.06
C MET A 38 19.45 125.67 44.44
N GLU A 39 19.71 125.38 45.71
CA GLU A 39 19.88 124.02 46.23
C GLU A 39 18.57 123.22 46.21
N LEU A 40 17.43 123.83 46.54
CA LEU A 40 16.13 123.16 46.52
C LEU A 40 15.68 122.84 45.08
N GLN A 41 15.95 123.75 44.13
CA GLN A 41 15.70 123.55 42.71
C GLN A 41 16.59 122.43 42.13
N LYS A 42 17.85 122.36 42.56
CA LYS A 42 18.77 121.26 42.23
C LYS A 42 18.27 119.92 42.78
N MET A 43 17.83 119.85 44.05
CA MET A 43 17.27 118.62 44.62
C MET A 43 16.01 118.13 43.88
N LEU A 44 15.15 119.04 43.42
CA LEU A 44 13.97 118.70 42.61
C LEU A 44 14.32 118.17 41.22
N ILE A 45 15.35 118.75 40.58
CA ILE A 45 15.88 118.23 39.31
C ILE A 45 16.51 116.86 39.53
N ASP A 46 17.30 116.69 40.58
CA ASP A 46 17.92 115.42 40.93
C ASP A 46 16.87 114.33 41.24
N GLU A 47 15.76 114.65 41.92
CA GLU A 47 14.66 113.69 42.13
C GLU A 47 13.83 113.39 40.88
N ARG A 48 13.63 114.37 39.99
CA ARG A 48 13.02 114.10 38.67
C ARG A 48 13.91 113.19 37.83
N MET A 49 15.23 113.41 37.87
CA MET A 49 16.20 112.54 37.20
C MET A 49 16.23 111.14 37.82
N LYS A 50 16.18 111.02 39.15
CA LYS A 50 16.10 109.71 39.82
C LYS A 50 14.80 108.97 39.50
N SER A 51 13.65 109.63 39.58
CA SER A 51 12.36 109.01 39.25
C SER A 51 12.26 108.62 37.77
N GLU A 52 12.81 109.43 36.86
CA GLU A 52 12.93 109.06 35.46
C GLU A 52 13.91 107.89 35.24
N ASN A 53 15.03 107.86 35.96
CA ASN A 53 15.95 106.73 35.95
C ASN A 53 15.29 105.46 36.50
N HIS A 54 14.52 105.53 37.58
CA HIS A 54 13.75 104.41 38.10
C HIS A 54 12.69 103.92 37.12
N ARG A 55 12.01 104.84 36.41
CA ARG A 55 11.07 104.50 35.33
C ARG A 55 11.77 103.78 34.18
N LYS A 56 12.92 104.29 33.73
CA LYS A 56 13.75 103.65 32.69
C LYS A 56 14.23 102.28 33.14
N ASN A 57 14.77 102.16 34.36
CA ASN A 57 15.21 100.89 34.93
C ASN A 57 14.07 99.87 35.04
N TYR A 58 12.87 100.30 35.42
CA TYR A 58 11.69 99.42 35.45
C TYR A 58 11.26 98.99 34.05
N GLN A 59 11.30 99.90 33.06
CA GLN A 59 10.99 99.56 31.67
C GLN A 59 12.01 98.58 31.09
N THR A 60 13.31 98.78 31.35
CA THR A 60 14.38 97.86 30.95
C THR A 60 14.20 96.50 31.63
N LEU A 61 13.97 96.47 32.95
CA LEU A 61 13.76 95.23 33.69
C LEU A 61 12.51 94.48 33.22
N LYS A 62 11.43 95.21 32.87
CA LYS A 62 10.23 94.60 32.29
C LYS A 62 10.51 94.00 30.92
N ALA A 63 11.26 94.70 30.06
CA ALA A 63 11.65 94.22 28.75
C ALA A 63 12.55 92.97 28.84
N GLU A 64 13.53 92.98 29.75
CA GLU A 64 14.39 91.83 30.06
C GLU A 64 13.57 90.66 30.62
N HIS A 65 12.64 90.91 31.53
CA HIS A 65 11.75 89.86 32.05
C HIS A 65 10.86 89.27 30.95
N THR A 66 10.33 90.09 30.03
CA THR A 66 9.57 89.57 28.88
C THR A 66 10.47 88.78 27.93
N SER A 67 11.69 89.25 27.62
CA SER A 67 12.65 88.50 26.80
C SER A 67 12.97 87.16 27.41
N LEU A 68 13.29 87.13 28.70
CA LEU A 68 13.63 85.90 29.42
C LEU A 68 12.43 84.96 29.57
N HIS A 69 11.22 85.51 29.69
CA HIS A 69 9.99 84.70 29.67
C HIS A 69 9.76 84.08 28.30
N ASP A 70 9.92 84.83 27.21
CA ASP A 70 9.78 84.33 25.85
C ASP A 70 10.84 83.26 25.57
N GLU A 71 12.10 83.49 25.95
CA GLU A 71 13.19 82.51 25.88
C GLU A 71 12.88 81.24 26.69
N TYR A 72 12.34 81.38 27.90
CA TYR A 72 11.92 80.23 28.71
C TYR A 72 10.80 79.44 28.03
N THR A 73 9.80 80.11 27.46
CA THR A 73 8.71 79.44 26.74
C THR A 73 9.18 78.75 25.47
N GLN A 74 10.12 79.35 24.74
CA GLN A 74 10.75 78.75 23.55
C GLN A 74 11.55 77.50 23.94
N ALA A 75 12.42 77.59 24.95
CA ALA A 75 13.18 76.45 25.45
C ALA A 75 12.25 75.33 25.96
N GLN A 76 11.13 75.68 26.60
CA GLN A 76 10.13 74.69 27.04
C GLN A 76 9.42 74.02 25.85
N ALA A 77 9.11 74.76 24.79
CA ALA A 77 8.52 74.21 23.57
C ALA A 77 9.50 73.29 22.83
N GLU A 78 10.77 73.69 22.72
CA GLU A 78 11.84 72.88 22.15
C GLU A 78 12.07 71.59 22.94
N LEU A 79 12.07 71.65 24.27
CA LEU A 79 12.19 70.47 25.12
C LEU A 79 11.03 69.48 24.87
N LYS A 80 9.80 69.98 24.76
CA LYS A 80 8.63 69.13 24.44
C LYS A 80 8.77 68.49 23.05
N ARG A 81 9.21 69.25 22.05
CA ARG A 81 9.46 68.74 20.70
C ARG A 81 10.52 67.63 20.72
N LEU A 82 11.67 67.87 21.35
CA LEU A 82 12.75 66.89 21.47
C LEU A 82 12.30 65.62 22.21
N LEU A 83 11.46 65.75 23.24
CA LEU A 83 10.88 64.58 23.93
C LEU A 83 9.94 63.78 23.02
N SER A 84 9.10 64.46 22.24
CA SER A 84 8.23 63.81 21.24
C SER A 84 9.05 63.13 20.14
N ASP A 85 10.08 63.80 19.62
CA ASP A 85 10.96 63.26 18.58
C ASP A 85 11.66 62.00 19.10
N LYS A 86 12.24 62.06 20.31
CA LYS A 86 12.85 60.90 20.98
C LYS A 86 11.87 59.74 21.18
N GLN A 87 10.62 60.02 21.57
CA GLN A 87 9.59 58.99 21.71
C GLN A 87 9.29 58.33 20.36
N SER A 88 9.13 59.12 19.30
CA SER A 88 8.87 58.60 17.95
C SER A 88 10.03 57.76 17.40
N GLU A 89 11.27 58.15 17.67
CA GLU A 89 12.47 57.38 17.30
C GLU A 89 12.53 56.06 18.08
N GLN A 90 12.19 56.09 19.37
CA GLN A 90 12.14 54.89 20.21
C GLN A 90 11.06 53.91 19.71
N GLU A 91 9.89 54.39 19.31
CA GLU A 91 8.82 53.57 18.71
C GLU A 91 9.27 52.95 17.38
N LYS A 92 9.93 53.72 16.51
CA LYS A 92 10.48 53.21 15.24
C LYS A 92 11.51 52.10 15.48
N LEU A 93 12.41 52.28 16.45
CA LEU A 93 13.39 51.26 16.82
C LEU A 93 12.72 50.01 17.40
N GLN A 94 11.64 50.15 18.18
CA GLN A 94 10.89 49.02 18.71
C GLN A 94 10.19 48.23 17.60
N LEU A 95 9.62 48.91 16.61
CA LEU A 95 9.01 48.27 15.43
C LEU A 95 10.07 47.50 14.63
N LEU A 96 11.21 48.12 14.34
CA LEU A 96 12.31 47.45 13.62
C LEU A 96 12.82 46.22 14.38
N LEU A 97 12.94 46.30 15.70
CA LEU A 97 13.32 45.14 16.53
C LEU A 97 12.26 44.03 16.49
N ALA A 98 10.97 44.37 16.39
CA ALA A 98 9.91 43.40 16.26
C ALA A 98 9.93 42.71 14.88
N GLU A 99 10.15 43.48 13.81
CA GLU A 99 10.30 42.97 12.43
C GLU A 99 11.48 41.99 12.34
N LEU A 100 12.66 42.39 12.82
CA LEU A 100 13.86 41.53 12.81
C LEU A 100 13.67 40.25 13.63
N ARG A 101 12.93 40.31 14.75
CA ARG A 101 12.58 39.11 15.53
C ARG A 101 11.61 38.20 14.77
N GLY A 102 10.66 38.78 14.04
CA GLY A 102 9.75 38.05 13.17
C GLY A 102 10.50 37.32 12.05
N GLU A 103 11.36 38.04 11.32
CA GLU A 103 12.18 37.46 10.25
C GLU A 103 13.07 36.31 10.76
N LEU A 104 13.67 36.45 11.95
CA LEU A 104 14.51 35.41 12.54
C LEU A 104 13.69 34.15 12.87
N LEU A 105 12.45 34.31 13.36
CA LEU A 105 11.54 33.20 13.60
C LEU A 105 11.12 32.51 12.30
N ASP A 106 10.80 33.28 11.26
CA ASP A 106 10.43 32.70 9.97
C ASP A 106 11.61 31.97 9.33
N LYS A 107 12.82 32.52 9.41
CA LYS A 107 14.05 31.82 8.98
C LYS A 107 14.33 30.55 9.79
N ALA A 108 14.06 30.55 11.09
CA ALA A 108 14.18 29.36 11.91
C ALA A 108 13.17 28.26 11.49
N ARG A 109 11.93 28.64 11.18
CA ARG A 109 10.91 27.73 10.65
C ARG A 109 11.30 27.15 9.29
N GLU A 110 11.75 28.00 8.35
CA GLU A 110 12.24 27.55 7.04
C GLU A 110 13.40 26.56 7.18
N LEU A 111 14.33 26.79 8.12
CA LEU A 111 15.44 25.86 8.39
C LEU A 111 14.97 24.52 8.98
N GLU A 112 13.96 24.53 9.84
CA GLU A 112 13.34 23.31 10.36
C GLU A 112 12.61 22.53 9.27
N GLU A 113 11.85 23.22 8.40
CA GLU A 113 11.20 22.62 7.24
C GLU A 113 12.21 21.98 6.27
N LEU A 114 13.30 22.69 5.95
CA LEU A 114 14.36 22.15 5.11
C LEU A 114 15.05 20.94 5.76
N ARG A 115 15.27 20.94 7.08
CA ARG A 115 15.81 19.77 7.80
C ARG A 115 14.91 18.54 7.71
N LEU A 116 13.59 18.73 7.67
CA LEU A 116 12.63 17.64 7.50
C LEU A 116 12.55 17.14 6.05
N GLN A 117 12.81 18.01 5.07
CA GLN A 117 12.86 17.63 3.64
C GLN A 117 14.16 16.91 3.25
N VAL A 118 15.29 17.26 3.88
CA VAL A 118 16.56 16.59 3.61
C VAL A 118 16.49 15.13 4.07
N MET A 119 16.89 14.23 3.17
CA MET A 119 16.86 12.80 3.41
C MET A 119 17.68 12.44 4.65
N THR A 120 17.01 11.89 5.67
CA THR A 120 17.66 11.54 6.93
C THR A 120 18.49 10.26 6.77
N PRO A 121 19.62 10.12 7.47
CA PRO A 121 20.45 8.91 7.43
C PRO A 121 19.66 7.63 7.73
N GLN A 122 18.71 7.69 8.65
CA GLN A 122 17.86 6.55 9.01
C GLN A 122 16.94 6.12 7.86
N ARG A 123 16.38 7.08 7.12
CA ARG A 123 15.53 6.79 5.96
C ARG A 123 16.35 6.30 4.78
N LEU A 124 17.59 6.76 4.63
CA LEU A 124 18.56 6.23 3.68
C LEU A 124 18.95 4.77 4.01
N GLU A 125 19.20 4.45 5.28
CA GLU A 125 19.48 3.08 5.74
C GLU A 125 18.29 2.15 5.52
N LEU A 126 17.07 2.60 5.80
CA LEU A 126 15.84 1.87 5.46
C LEU A 126 15.72 1.62 3.96
N LEU A 127 16.00 2.63 3.13
CA LEU A 127 15.99 2.46 1.67
C LEU A 127 17.05 1.47 1.19
N ARG A 128 18.25 1.50 1.77
CA ARG A 128 19.32 0.54 1.47
C ARG A 128 18.91 -0.87 1.87
N ALA A 129 18.39 -1.05 3.08
CA ALA A 129 17.90 -2.34 3.55
C ALA A 129 16.74 -2.85 2.69
N GLN A 130 15.85 -1.97 2.24
CA GLN A 130 14.74 -2.31 1.36
C GLN A 130 15.24 -2.72 -0.03
N VAL A 131 16.20 -2.00 -0.62
CA VAL A 131 16.83 -2.36 -1.90
C VAL A 131 17.61 -3.67 -1.78
N GLU A 132 18.36 -3.87 -0.68
CA GLU A 132 19.04 -5.13 -0.39
C GLU A 132 18.04 -6.28 -0.25
N GLN A 133 16.91 -6.07 0.44
CA GLN A 133 15.86 -7.08 0.56
C GLN A 133 15.21 -7.39 -0.79
N GLU A 134 14.83 -6.38 -1.56
CA GLU A 134 14.17 -6.51 -2.86
C GLU A 134 15.09 -7.17 -3.91
N MET A 135 16.40 -6.97 -3.83
CA MET A 135 17.36 -7.54 -4.78
C MET A 135 17.94 -8.88 -4.33
N GLU A 136 18.30 -9.04 -3.05
CA GLU A 136 18.93 -10.26 -2.55
C GLU A 136 17.93 -11.38 -2.25
N ALA A 137 16.71 -11.07 -1.79
CA ALA A 137 15.70 -12.09 -1.50
C ALA A 137 15.31 -12.92 -2.75
N PRO A 138 14.95 -12.33 -3.91
CA PRO A 138 14.57 -13.12 -5.08
C PRO A 138 15.74 -13.91 -5.65
N VAL A 139 16.97 -13.40 -5.53
CA VAL A 139 18.17 -14.14 -5.93
C VAL A 139 18.39 -15.34 -5.01
N ARG A 140 18.30 -15.16 -3.68
CA ARG A 140 18.37 -16.26 -2.71
C ARG A 140 17.30 -17.31 -2.94
N ASP A 141 16.05 -16.89 -3.16
CA ASP A 141 14.95 -17.82 -3.44
C ASP A 141 15.16 -18.60 -4.74
N ARG A 142 15.69 -17.95 -5.77
CA ARG A 142 16.04 -18.62 -7.02
C ARG A 142 17.17 -19.64 -6.83
N PHE A 143 18.19 -19.32 -6.03
CA PHE A 143 19.25 -20.27 -5.68
C PHE A 143 18.71 -21.45 -4.88
N ASN A 144 17.88 -21.20 -3.86
CA ASN A 144 17.27 -22.26 -3.06
C ASN A 144 16.42 -23.21 -3.93
N LYS A 145 15.61 -22.68 -4.86
CA LYS A 145 14.84 -23.50 -5.81
C LYS A 145 15.73 -24.37 -6.70
N LEU A 146 16.82 -23.80 -7.22
CA LEU A 146 17.79 -24.56 -8.03
C LEU A 146 18.50 -25.65 -7.21
N GLU A 147 18.83 -25.38 -5.94
CA GLU A 147 19.40 -26.37 -5.04
C GLU A 147 18.41 -27.50 -4.73
N GLU A 148 17.14 -27.16 -4.46
CA GLU A 148 16.07 -28.15 -4.28
C GLU A 148 15.84 -29.02 -5.52
N GLU A 149 15.83 -28.43 -6.71
CA GLU A 149 15.74 -29.16 -7.98
C GLU A 149 16.95 -30.09 -8.15
N THR A 150 18.15 -29.61 -7.84
CA THR A 150 19.37 -30.42 -7.91
C THR A 150 19.30 -31.61 -6.95
N GLU A 151 18.81 -31.40 -5.72
CA GLU A 151 18.68 -32.46 -4.74
C GLU A 151 17.56 -33.46 -5.10
N LYS A 152 16.45 -32.97 -5.68
CA LYS A 152 15.42 -33.82 -6.27
C LYS A 152 15.99 -34.72 -7.35
N TYR A 153 16.72 -34.16 -8.33
CA TYR A 153 17.35 -34.95 -9.39
C TYR A 153 18.38 -35.94 -8.86
N ARG A 154 19.17 -35.58 -7.83
CA ARG A 154 20.07 -36.54 -7.15
C ARG A 154 19.32 -37.68 -6.50
N SER A 155 18.21 -37.40 -5.82
CA SER A 155 17.39 -38.41 -5.16
C SER A 155 16.74 -39.36 -6.17
N GLU A 156 16.22 -38.84 -7.28
CA GLU A 156 15.64 -39.61 -8.38
C GLU A 156 16.69 -40.47 -9.07
N TYR A 157 17.86 -39.90 -9.37
CA TYR A 157 18.99 -40.64 -9.93
C TYR A 157 19.39 -41.79 -9.00
N ASN A 158 19.51 -41.54 -7.70
CA ASN A 158 19.85 -42.58 -6.73
C ASN A 158 18.78 -43.68 -6.66
N LYS A 159 17.50 -43.30 -6.64
CA LYS A 159 16.38 -44.24 -6.68
C LYS A 159 16.43 -45.10 -7.94
N LEU A 160 16.58 -44.49 -9.11
CA LEU A 160 16.68 -45.19 -10.39
C LEU A 160 17.89 -46.11 -10.45
N ARG A 161 19.03 -45.69 -9.88
CA ARG A 161 20.24 -46.53 -9.76
C ARG A 161 20.00 -47.77 -8.90
N TYR A 162 19.27 -47.64 -7.79
CA TYR A 162 18.90 -48.76 -6.94
C TYR A 162 17.92 -49.70 -7.65
N GLU A 163 16.89 -49.15 -8.28
CA GLU A 163 15.92 -49.93 -9.07
C GLU A 163 16.60 -50.68 -10.22
N TYR A 164 17.51 -50.04 -10.95
CA TYR A 164 18.31 -50.68 -12.00
C TYR A 164 19.14 -51.84 -11.46
N THR A 165 19.83 -51.64 -10.33
CA THR A 165 20.68 -52.69 -9.72
C THR A 165 19.82 -53.86 -9.24
N PHE A 166 18.69 -53.56 -8.61
CA PHE A 166 17.73 -54.58 -8.16
C PHE A 166 17.15 -55.36 -9.33
N LEU A 167 16.67 -54.69 -10.38
CA LEU A 167 16.10 -55.33 -11.56
C LEU A 167 17.14 -56.18 -12.30
N LYS A 168 18.38 -55.70 -12.39
CA LYS A 168 19.48 -56.46 -12.98
C LYS A 168 19.78 -57.73 -12.18
N SER A 169 19.81 -57.64 -10.84
CA SER A 169 20.00 -58.82 -10.00
C SER A 169 18.85 -59.83 -10.11
N GLN A 170 17.60 -59.37 -10.22
CA GLN A 170 16.46 -60.27 -10.46
C GLN A 170 16.54 -60.94 -11.82
N PHE A 171 16.91 -60.19 -12.86
CA PHE A 171 17.08 -60.73 -14.21
C PHE A 171 18.17 -61.81 -14.23
N ASP A 172 19.33 -61.54 -13.63
CA ASP A 172 20.43 -62.49 -13.55
C ASP A 172 20.02 -63.75 -12.76
N HIS A 173 19.30 -63.58 -11.64
CA HIS A 173 18.77 -64.70 -10.86
C HIS A 173 17.78 -65.56 -11.65
N GLN A 174 16.79 -64.94 -12.33
CA GLN A 174 15.83 -65.68 -13.16
C GLN A 174 16.54 -66.43 -14.29
N ARG A 175 17.52 -65.79 -14.93
CA ARG A 175 18.32 -66.44 -15.98
C ARG A 175 19.07 -67.66 -15.45
N GLU A 176 19.67 -67.57 -14.27
CA GLU A 176 20.37 -68.69 -13.62
C GLU A 176 19.41 -69.81 -13.20
N GLU A 177 18.26 -69.48 -12.61
CA GLU A 177 17.23 -70.45 -12.24
C GLU A 177 16.68 -71.19 -13.46
N HIS A 178 16.39 -70.47 -14.56
CA HIS A 178 15.98 -71.10 -15.81
C HIS A 178 17.06 -72.05 -16.36
N ALA A 179 18.34 -71.66 -16.30
CA ALA A 179 19.44 -72.52 -16.71
C ALA A 179 19.54 -73.78 -15.84
N ARG A 180 19.38 -73.66 -14.52
CA ARG A 180 19.37 -74.81 -13.58
C ARG A 180 18.22 -75.76 -13.87
N VAL A 181 17.00 -75.24 -14.01
CA VAL A 181 15.80 -76.07 -14.30
C VAL A 181 15.95 -76.82 -15.62
N LEU A 182 16.54 -76.20 -16.64
CA LEU A 182 16.81 -76.86 -17.92
C LEU A 182 17.82 -78.00 -17.76
N GLU A 183 18.92 -77.78 -17.05
CA GLU A 183 19.92 -78.83 -16.82
C GLU A 183 19.37 -79.97 -15.95
N GLU A 184 18.60 -79.67 -14.91
CA GLU A 184 17.92 -80.70 -14.11
C GLU A 184 16.96 -81.56 -14.95
N ARG A 185 16.16 -80.94 -15.82
CA ARG A 185 15.25 -81.68 -16.71
C ARG A 185 16.03 -82.56 -17.67
N LYS A 186 17.11 -82.05 -18.23
CA LYS A 186 18.00 -82.80 -19.13
C LYS A 186 18.56 -84.05 -18.42
N ILE A 187 19.11 -83.89 -17.21
CA ILE A 187 19.61 -85.02 -16.40
C ILE A 187 18.51 -86.04 -16.11
N ARG A 188 17.29 -85.59 -15.76
CA ARG A 188 16.16 -86.50 -15.51
C ARG A 188 15.78 -87.31 -16.75
N TYR A 189 15.73 -86.68 -17.92
CA TYR A 189 15.43 -87.38 -19.17
C TYR A 189 16.53 -88.35 -19.57
N GLU A 190 17.80 -87.97 -19.41
CA GLU A 190 18.93 -88.86 -19.64
C GLU A 190 18.87 -90.10 -18.74
N ALA A 191 18.58 -89.93 -17.45
CA ALA A 191 18.42 -91.03 -16.50
C ALA A 191 17.23 -91.95 -16.84
N GLU A 192 16.10 -91.38 -17.29
CA GLU A 192 14.93 -92.15 -17.71
C GLU A 192 15.20 -92.96 -18.98
N VAL A 193 15.88 -92.38 -19.97
CA VAL A 193 16.32 -93.10 -21.18
C VAL A 193 17.22 -94.26 -20.80
N SER A 194 18.23 -94.04 -19.95
CA SER A 194 19.12 -95.12 -19.49
C SER A 194 18.39 -96.22 -18.71
N ARG A 195 17.35 -95.87 -17.92
CA ARG A 195 16.51 -96.87 -17.24
C ARG A 195 15.72 -97.70 -18.26
N LEU A 196 15.05 -97.04 -19.21
CA LEU A 196 14.24 -97.71 -20.23
C LEU A 196 15.07 -98.61 -21.15
N GLU A 197 16.31 -98.22 -21.44
CA GLU A 197 17.27 -99.05 -22.17
C GLU A 197 17.60 -100.34 -21.41
N LYS A 198 17.85 -100.24 -20.10
CA LYS A 198 18.05 -101.42 -19.23
C LYS A 198 16.80 -102.28 -19.14
N ASP A 199 15.63 -101.70 -18.91
CA ASP A 199 14.37 -102.44 -18.83
C ASP A 199 14.10 -103.21 -20.14
N ARG A 200 14.41 -102.59 -21.30
CA ARG A 200 14.34 -103.27 -22.61
C ARG A 200 15.29 -104.46 -22.70
N GLU A 201 16.53 -104.29 -22.25
CA GLU A 201 17.53 -105.37 -22.22
C GLU A 201 17.10 -106.52 -21.30
N GLU A 202 16.54 -106.20 -20.13
CA GLU A 202 16.00 -107.17 -19.18
C GLU A 202 14.77 -107.90 -19.71
N LEU A 203 13.83 -107.21 -20.37
CA LEU A 203 12.66 -107.83 -20.99
C LEU A 203 13.05 -108.78 -22.13
N VAL A 204 14.07 -108.43 -22.92
CA VAL A 204 14.64 -109.31 -23.96
C VAL A 204 15.27 -110.56 -23.33
N ALA A 205 15.95 -110.42 -22.19
CA ALA A 205 16.53 -111.56 -21.45
C ALA A 205 15.44 -112.46 -20.81
N GLN A 206 14.36 -111.86 -20.29
CA GLN A 206 13.24 -112.60 -19.68
C GLN A 206 12.42 -113.38 -20.71
N TYR A 207 12.24 -112.87 -21.92
CA TYR A 207 11.54 -113.57 -23.02
C TYR A 207 12.24 -114.86 -23.47
N GLN A 208 13.54 -115.01 -23.19
CA GLN A 208 14.33 -116.19 -23.58
C GLN A 208 14.30 -117.33 -22.54
N GLY A 209 13.63 -117.16 -21.38
CA GLY A 209 13.92 -117.95 -20.18
C GLY A 209 12.77 -118.64 -19.44
N SER A 210 11.55 -118.77 -19.96
CA SER A 210 10.43 -119.30 -19.16
C SER A 210 9.87 -120.66 -19.62
N ASP A 211 10.03 -121.68 -18.75
CA ASP A 211 9.46 -123.04 -18.83
C ASP A 211 8.47 -123.31 -17.67
N ALA A 212 7.47 -124.18 -17.91
CA ALA A 212 6.14 -124.21 -17.27
C ALA A 212 6.00 -125.05 -15.97
N LEU A 213 7.08 -125.58 -15.39
CA LEU A 213 7.03 -126.44 -14.19
C LEU A 213 7.26 -125.70 -12.85
N ARG A 214 7.45 -124.37 -12.88
CA ARG A 214 7.62 -123.54 -11.67
C ARG A 214 6.32 -123.25 -10.90
N ASP A 215 5.16 -123.62 -11.41
CA ASP A 215 3.88 -123.04 -11.00
C ASP A 215 3.41 -123.37 -9.57
N GLY A 216 3.70 -124.54 -9.00
CA GLY A 216 3.24 -124.88 -7.64
C GLY A 216 3.96 -124.12 -6.51
N LYS A 217 5.30 -124.10 -6.54
CA LYS A 217 6.11 -123.29 -5.60
C LYS A 217 5.97 -121.80 -5.86
N ARG A 218 5.66 -121.43 -7.10
CA ARG A 218 5.29 -120.07 -7.50
C ARG A 218 3.98 -119.67 -6.85
N VAL A 219 2.95 -120.51 -6.82
CA VAL A 219 1.67 -120.16 -6.17
C VAL A 219 1.82 -119.88 -4.67
N GLU A 220 2.61 -120.66 -3.92
CA GLU A 220 2.84 -120.36 -2.49
C GLU A 220 3.73 -119.15 -2.24
N ALA A 221 4.73 -118.91 -3.09
CA ALA A 221 5.52 -117.68 -3.06
C ALA A 221 4.64 -116.47 -3.41
N LEU A 222 3.79 -116.59 -4.42
CA LEU A 222 2.80 -115.59 -4.85
C LEU A 222 1.77 -115.30 -3.76
N LEU A 223 1.38 -116.26 -2.92
CA LEU A 223 0.47 -115.99 -1.80
C LEU A 223 1.16 -115.21 -0.66
N ARG A 224 2.43 -115.49 -0.35
CA ARG A 224 3.21 -114.68 0.62
C ARG A 224 3.52 -113.29 0.07
N GLU A 225 3.89 -113.20 -1.20
CA GLU A 225 4.02 -111.93 -1.92
C GLU A 225 2.69 -111.18 -1.94
N LYS A 226 1.55 -111.82 -2.22
CA LYS A 226 0.23 -111.19 -2.19
C LYS A 226 -0.05 -110.53 -0.83
N ALA A 227 0.32 -111.17 0.27
CA ALA A 227 0.13 -110.62 1.62
C ALA A 227 1.08 -109.44 1.90
N GLN A 228 2.35 -109.55 1.50
CA GLN A 228 3.33 -108.45 1.60
C GLN A 228 2.94 -107.26 0.71
N LEU A 229 2.46 -107.54 -0.50
CA LEU A 229 1.93 -106.56 -1.44
C LEU A 229 0.67 -105.91 -0.90
N HIS A 230 -0.22 -106.63 -0.20
CA HIS A 230 -1.38 -106.01 0.47
C HIS A 230 -0.97 -105.03 1.57
N LEU A 231 0.01 -105.39 2.41
CA LEU A 231 0.56 -104.49 3.42
C LEU A 231 1.21 -103.26 2.80
N ARG A 232 1.96 -103.46 1.71
CA ARG A 232 2.59 -102.37 0.96
C ARG A 232 1.57 -101.51 0.25
N LEU A 233 0.49 -102.09 -0.28
CA LEU A 233 -0.63 -101.38 -0.89
C LEU A 233 -1.31 -100.47 0.14
N LYS A 234 -1.57 -100.97 1.36
CA LYS A 234 -2.11 -100.16 2.45
C LYS A 234 -1.20 -99.00 2.85
N GLY A 235 0.12 -99.23 2.92
CA GLY A 235 1.10 -98.17 3.17
C GLY A 235 1.12 -97.11 2.05
N LEU A 236 1.05 -97.55 0.79
CA LEU A 236 0.94 -96.66 -0.36
C LEU A 236 -0.41 -95.91 -0.38
N GLU A 237 -1.51 -96.52 0.04
CA GLU A 237 -2.81 -95.87 0.17
C GLU A 237 -2.78 -94.74 1.21
N THR A 238 -2.10 -94.95 2.35
CA THR A 238 -1.91 -93.90 3.36
C THR A 238 -0.99 -92.79 2.84
N GLU A 239 0.12 -93.12 2.19
CA GLU A 239 1.00 -92.12 1.56
C GLU A 239 0.26 -91.33 0.48
N VAL A 240 -0.57 -91.97 -0.33
CA VAL A 240 -1.39 -91.29 -1.34
C VAL A 240 -2.44 -90.38 -0.69
N ALA A 241 -3.04 -90.79 0.44
CA ALA A 241 -3.95 -89.93 1.18
C ALA A 241 -3.23 -88.69 1.76
N GLU A 242 -2.04 -88.88 2.34
CA GLU A 242 -1.20 -87.79 2.86
C GLU A 242 -0.74 -86.84 1.76
N LEU A 243 -0.29 -87.37 0.60
CA LEU A 243 0.11 -86.56 -0.56
C LEU A 243 -1.09 -85.79 -1.13
N ARG A 244 -2.29 -86.36 -1.15
CA ARG A 244 -3.51 -85.64 -1.55
C ARG A 244 -3.82 -84.51 -0.58
N ALA A 245 -3.74 -84.75 0.73
CA ALA A 245 -3.95 -83.71 1.74
C ALA A 245 -2.90 -82.59 1.64
N GLN A 246 -1.63 -82.93 1.44
CA GLN A 246 -0.56 -81.94 1.22
C GLN A 246 -0.78 -81.14 -0.08
N LYS A 247 -1.17 -81.81 -1.17
CA LYS A 247 -1.49 -81.15 -2.44
C LYS A 247 -2.65 -80.17 -2.26
N GLU A 248 -3.72 -80.59 -1.59
CA GLU A 248 -4.89 -79.74 -1.34
C GLU A 248 -4.53 -78.54 -0.46
N ASN A 249 -3.76 -78.75 0.60
CA ASN A 249 -3.27 -77.66 1.45
C ASN A 249 -2.38 -76.67 0.66
N SER A 250 -1.45 -77.17 -0.16
CA SER A 250 -0.62 -76.32 -1.03
C SER A 250 -1.44 -75.55 -2.07
N GLY A 251 -2.52 -76.16 -2.59
CA GLY A 251 -3.47 -75.52 -3.49
C GLY A 251 -4.24 -74.39 -2.80
N GLN A 252 -4.77 -74.64 -1.60
CA GLN A 252 -5.44 -73.62 -0.78
C GLN A 252 -4.49 -72.48 -0.43
N GLN A 253 -3.22 -72.78 -0.13
CA GLN A 253 -2.20 -71.77 0.17
C GLN A 253 -1.87 -70.92 -1.07
N ALA A 254 -1.74 -71.53 -2.25
CA ALA A 254 -1.54 -70.82 -3.51
C ALA A 254 -2.73 -69.90 -3.84
N GLU A 255 -3.97 -70.40 -3.69
CA GLU A 255 -5.18 -69.61 -3.90
C GLU A 255 -5.30 -68.43 -2.92
N ASN A 256 -4.93 -68.63 -1.65
CA ASN A 256 -4.93 -67.56 -0.65
C ASN A 256 -3.90 -66.47 -1.00
N VAL A 257 -2.68 -66.85 -1.40
CA VAL A 257 -1.66 -65.90 -1.85
C VAL A 257 -2.13 -65.14 -3.08
N GLN A 258 -2.72 -65.85 -4.06
CA GLN A 258 -3.25 -65.22 -5.27
C GLN A 258 -4.38 -64.23 -4.95
N ARG A 259 -5.30 -64.57 -4.05
CA ARG A 259 -6.35 -63.66 -3.58
C ARG A 259 -5.79 -62.41 -2.92
N ILE A 260 -4.76 -62.55 -2.07
CA ILE A 260 -4.09 -61.42 -1.44
C ILE A 260 -3.40 -60.53 -2.49
N GLN A 261 -2.68 -61.12 -3.44
CA GLN A 261 -2.01 -60.38 -4.51
C GLN A 261 -3.00 -59.62 -5.39
N ILE A 262 -4.10 -60.25 -5.80
CA ILE A 262 -5.16 -59.58 -6.58
C ILE A 262 -5.72 -58.40 -5.79
N ARG A 263 -6.02 -58.60 -4.50
CA ARG A 263 -6.52 -57.52 -3.65
C ARG A 263 -5.54 -56.36 -3.54
N GLN A 264 -4.26 -56.63 -3.25
CA GLN A 264 -3.21 -55.60 -3.19
C GLN A 264 -3.04 -54.89 -4.53
N LEU A 265 -3.10 -55.62 -5.65
CA LEU A 265 -3.06 -55.03 -6.99
C LEU A 265 -4.23 -54.06 -7.18
N THR A 266 -5.45 -54.48 -6.84
CA THR A 266 -6.64 -53.61 -6.96
C THR A 266 -6.59 -52.39 -6.04
N GLU A 267 -6.08 -52.55 -4.81
CA GLU A 267 -5.89 -51.44 -3.85
C GLU A 267 -4.85 -50.44 -4.38
N SER A 268 -3.72 -50.92 -4.89
CA SER A 268 -2.68 -50.06 -5.51
C SER A 268 -3.19 -49.35 -6.76
N GLN A 269 -4.00 -50.02 -7.58
CA GLN A 269 -4.58 -49.45 -8.79
C GLN A 269 -5.63 -48.38 -8.48
N ALA A 270 -6.41 -48.56 -7.39
CA ALA A 270 -7.32 -47.53 -6.90
C ALA A 270 -6.56 -46.31 -6.35
N ALA A 271 -5.48 -46.53 -5.60
CA ALA A 271 -4.63 -45.46 -5.09
C ALA A 271 -3.99 -44.65 -6.22
N LEU A 272 -3.48 -45.31 -7.28
CA LEU A 272 -2.95 -44.64 -8.46
C LEU A 272 -3.98 -43.73 -9.14
N LYS A 273 -5.22 -44.21 -9.34
CA LYS A 273 -6.31 -43.39 -9.91
C LYS A 273 -6.65 -42.17 -9.05
N SER A 274 -6.63 -42.32 -7.72
CA SER A 274 -6.83 -41.19 -6.79
C SER A 274 -5.73 -40.15 -6.94
N LEU A 275 -4.47 -40.58 -6.92
CA LEU A 275 -3.31 -39.70 -7.07
C LEU A 275 -3.28 -39.02 -8.45
N GLU A 276 -3.72 -39.71 -9.51
CA GLU A 276 -3.85 -39.11 -10.84
C GLU A 276 -4.92 -38.01 -10.89
N ALA A 277 -6.05 -38.20 -10.22
CA ALA A 277 -7.10 -37.19 -10.10
C ALA A 277 -6.62 -35.98 -9.27
N GLU A 278 -5.93 -36.21 -8.15
CA GLU A 278 -5.31 -35.15 -7.35
C GLU A 278 -4.28 -34.36 -8.18
N ARG A 279 -3.41 -35.05 -8.94
CA ARG A 279 -2.44 -34.41 -9.84
C ARG A 279 -3.12 -33.53 -10.88
N GLN A 280 -4.23 -33.97 -11.46
CA GLN A 280 -5.00 -33.16 -12.43
C GLN A 280 -5.63 -31.94 -11.77
N SER A 281 -6.20 -32.09 -10.57
CA SER A 281 -6.76 -30.99 -9.79
C SER A 281 -5.70 -29.93 -9.46
N LEU A 282 -4.53 -30.34 -8.98
CA LEU A 282 -3.41 -29.45 -8.68
C LEU A 282 -2.88 -28.73 -9.91
N ARG A 283 -2.86 -29.38 -11.09
CA ARG A 283 -2.49 -28.73 -12.36
C ARG A 283 -3.47 -27.61 -12.72
N LEU A 284 -4.77 -27.86 -12.61
CA LEU A 284 -5.78 -26.83 -12.89
C LEU A 284 -5.67 -25.65 -11.90
N GLN A 285 -5.34 -25.92 -10.63
CA GLN A 285 -5.07 -24.86 -9.65
C GLN A 285 -3.82 -24.06 -10.02
N LEU A 286 -2.75 -24.72 -10.45
CA LEU A 286 -1.52 -24.06 -10.89
C LEU A 286 -1.77 -23.17 -12.11
N GLU A 287 -2.48 -23.66 -13.12
CA GLU A 287 -2.86 -22.88 -14.31
C GLU A 287 -3.70 -21.65 -13.96
N ARG A 288 -4.65 -21.77 -13.01
CA ARG A 288 -5.42 -20.62 -12.50
C ARG A 288 -4.52 -19.58 -11.84
N MET A 289 -3.66 -20.00 -10.92
CA MET A 289 -2.74 -19.09 -10.23
C MET A 289 -1.76 -18.40 -11.19
N GLU A 290 -1.27 -19.13 -12.21
CA GLU A 290 -0.43 -18.55 -13.27
C GLU A 290 -1.19 -17.49 -14.09
N SER A 291 -2.46 -17.74 -14.40
CA SER A 291 -3.30 -16.78 -15.12
C SER A 291 -3.57 -15.51 -14.29
N GLU A 292 -3.83 -15.65 -12.99
CA GLU A 292 -4.01 -14.53 -12.07
C GLU A 292 -2.73 -13.72 -11.93
N LEU A 293 -1.58 -14.38 -11.82
CA LEU A 293 -0.27 -13.73 -11.78
C LEU A 293 0.00 -12.96 -13.07
N HIS A 294 -0.32 -13.53 -14.23
CA HIS A 294 -0.16 -12.86 -15.52
C HIS A 294 -1.04 -11.61 -15.62
N GLN A 295 -2.31 -11.70 -15.24
CA GLN A 295 -3.23 -10.57 -15.20
C GLN A 295 -2.75 -9.48 -14.24
N SER A 296 -2.26 -9.86 -13.06
CA SER A 296 -1.67 -8.92 -12.11
C SER A 296 -0.46 -8.20 -12.71
N HIS A 297 0.41 -8.93 -13.42
CA HIS A 297 1.59 -8.34 -14.05
C HIS A 297 1.24 -7.37 -15.18
N GLU A 298 0.22 -7.70 -15.98
CA GLU A 298 -0.36 -6.84 -17.02
C GLU A 298 -0.93 -5.55 -16.40
N GLN A 299 -1.75 -5.67 -15.35
CA GLN A 299 -2.30 -4.53 -14.60
C GLN A 299 -1.20 -3.65 -14.01
N ASN A 300 -0.16 -4.24 -13.42
CA ASN A 300 0.95 -3.51 -12.83
C ASN A 300 1.74 -2.74 -13.91
N SER A 301 1.90 -3.33 -15.09
CA SER A 301 2.52 -2.69 -16.25
C SER A 301 1.69 -1.50 -16.75
N GLN A 302 0.37 -1.63 -16.79
CA GLN A 302 -0.55 -0.53 -17.15
C GLN A 302 -0.51 0.61 -16.13
N LEU A 303 -0.55 0.30 -14.83
CA LEU A 303 -0.45 1.29 -13.75
C LEU A 303 0.90 2.02 -13.79
N THR A 304 2.00 1.29 -13.98
CA THR A 304 3.34 1.87 -14.15
C THR A 304 3.39 2.79 -15.39
N GLY A 305 2.75 2.40 -16.48
CA GLY A 305 2.61 3.24 -17.67
C GLY A 305 1.83 4.53 -17.42
N ARG A 306 0.72 4.46 -16.66
CA ARG A 306 -0.06 5.63 -16.24
C ARG A 306 0.74 6.54 -15.29
N LEU A 307 1.48 5.96 -14.36
CA LEU A 307 2.37 6.68 -13.45
C LEU A 307 3.43 7.49 -14.22
N HIS A 308 4.17 6.85 -15.13
CA HIS A 308 5.17 7.54 -15.95
C HIS A 308 4.56 8.66 -16.82
N LYS A 309 3.32 8.52 -17.29
CA LYS A 309 2.63 9.61 -18.02
C LYS A 309 2.34 10.78 -17.08
N ALA A 310 1.78 10.53 -15.91
CA ALA A 310 1.50 11.55 -14.91
C ALA A 310 2.78 12.25 -14.44
N GLU A 311 3.88 11.52 -14.23
CA GLU A 311 5.18 12.10 -13.86
C GLU A 311 5.74 13.04 -14.94
N ARG A 312 5.57 12.69 -16.22
CA ARG A 312 5.94 13.57 -17.35
C ARG A 312 5.07 14.82 -17.40
N GLU A 313 3.77 14.69 -17.16
CA GLU A 313 2.86 15.83 -17.08
C GLU A 313 3.22 16.77 -15.93
N VAL A 314 3.50 16.23 -14.74
CA VAL A 314 3.98 17.01 -13.58
C VAL A 314 5.29 17.73 -13.92
N SER A 315 6.25 17.06 -14.56
CA SER A 315 7.52 17.67 -14.96
C SER A 315 7.31 18.80 -15.98
N SER A 316 6.41 18.61 -16.95
CA SER A 316 6.04 19.62 -17.94
C SER A 316 5.36 20.84 -17.30
N LEU A 317 4.36 20.61 -16.44
CA LEU A 317 3.66 21.67 -15.71
C LEU A 317 4.61 22.42 -14.78
N THR A 318 5.53 21.73 -14.11
CA THR A 318 6.56 22.36 -13.26
C THR A 318 7.43 23.30 -14.07
N SER A 319 7.92 22.85 -15.23
CA SER A 319 8.71 23.67 -16.15
C SER A 319 7.93 24.89 -16.66
N GLN A 320 6.63 24.73 -16.96
CA GLN A 320 5.76 25.83 -17.35
C GLN A 320 5.56 26.85 -16.22
N ILE A 321 5.33 26.38 -14.99
CA ILE A 321 5.21 27.23 -13.80
C ILE A 321 6.49 28.02 -13.57
N GLU A 322 7.66 27.39 -13.70
CA GLU A 322 8.95 28.05 -13.55
C GLU A 322 9.18 29.13 -14.61
N SER A 323 8.84 28.83 -15.87
CA SER A 323 8.88 29.80 -16.98
C SER A 323 7.95 30.99 -16.73
N LEU A 324 6.70 30.74 -16.32
CA LEU A 324 5.74 31.80 -15.99
C LEU A 324 6.20 32.63 -14.80
N LYS A 325 6.74 32.00 -13.75
CA LYS A 325 7.34 32.71 -12.61
C LYS A 325 8.49 33.61 -13.06
N HIS A 326 9.32 33.15 -13.99
CA HIS A 326 10.41 33.96 -14.53
C HIS A 326 9.88 35.13 -15.37
N SER A 327 8.93 34.89 -16.29
CA SER A 327 8.27 35.95 -17.08
C SER A 327 7.65 37.01 -16.18
N HIS A 328 6.89 36.60 -15.17
CA HIS A 328 6.24 37.52 -14.26
C HIS A 328 7.24 38.35 -13.43
N LYS A 329 8.37 37.75 -13.01
CA LYS A 329 9.45 38.51 -12.35
C LYS A 329 10.03 39.58 -13.28
N LEU A 330 10.22 39.27 -14.56
CA LEU A 330 10.70 40.23 -15.57
C LEU A 330 9.69 41.34 -15.82
N GLU A 331 8.41 41.02 -15.95
CA GLU A 331 7.32 41.99 -16.11
C GLU A 331 7.24 42.94 -14.90
N ILE A 332 7.26 42.40 -13.68
CA ILE A 332 7.30 43.23 -12.45
C ILE A 332 8.52 44.16 -12.46
N ALA A 333 9.69 43.65 -12.83
CA ALA A 333 10.90 44.48 -12.90
C ALA A 333 10.76 45.59 -13.96
N SER A 334 10.19 45.29 -15.13
CA SER A 334 9.91 46.27 -16.18
C SER A 334 8.97 47.36 -15.70
N VAL A 335 7.83 46.99 -15.11
CA VAL A 335 6.84 47.94 -14.58
C VAL A 335 7.44 48.81 -13.47
N LYS A 336 8.27 48.23 -12.58
CA LYS A 336 8.97 49.00 -11.55
C LYS A 336 9.94 50.03 -12.15
N LEU A 337 10.67 49.64 -13.21
CA LEU A 337 11.56 50.55 -13.91
C LEU A 337 10.80 51.67 -14.62
N GLU A 338 9.70 51.35 -15.30
CA GLU A 338 8.82 52.35 -15.95
C GLU A 338 8.21 53.32 -14.93
N CYS A 339 7.69 52.81 -13.80
CA CYS A 339 7.17 53.65 -12.72
C CYS A 339 8.25 54.56 -12.13
N SER A 340 9.48 54.07 -12.00
CA SER A 340 10.61 54.90 -11.52
C SER A 340 10.99 55.96 -12.55
N ARG A 341 10.95 55.65 -13.85
CA ARG A 341 11.20 56.61 -14.93
C ARG A 341 10.13 57.70 -14.97
N SER A 342 8.86 57.33 -14.98
CA SER A 342 7.74 58.28 -15.04
C SER A 342 7.71 59.17 -13.80
N LYS A 343 7.97 58.62 -12.61
CA LYS A 343 8.14 59.43 -11.39
C LYS A 343 9.25 60.47 -11.56
N GLY A 344 10.40 60.07 -12.11
CA GLY A 344 11.49 61.01 -12.38
C GLY A 344 11.15 62.06 -13.43
N GLU A 345 10.35 61.74 -14.45
CA GLU A 345 9.84 62.71 -15.43
C GLU A 345 8.91 63.73 -14.78
N VAL A 346 7.94 63.28 -13.97
CA VAL A 346 7.04 64.16 -13.22
C VAL A 346 7.81 65.06 -12.24
N GLU A 347 8.84 64.55 -11.58
CA GLU A 347 9.71 65.36 -10.71
C GLU A 347 10.44 66.46 -11.49
N ARG A 348 10.96 66.15 -12.69
CA ARG A 348 11.60 67.15 -13.56
C ARG A 348 10.60 68.18 -14.08
N GLU A 349 9.40 67.76 -14.47
CA GLU A 349 8.33 68.67 -14.88
C GLU A 349 7.93 69.60 -13.74
N ARG A 350 7.76 69.07 -12.52
CA ARG A 350 7.52 69.87 -11.31
C ARG A 350 8.64 70.89 -11.10
N ASP A 351 9.90 70.49 -11.18
CA ASP A 351 11.03 71.39 -10.98
C ASP A 351 11.09 72.47 -12.08
N THR A 352 10.73 72.11 -13.32
CA THR A 352 10.63 73.05 -14.44
C THR A 352 9.50 74.06 -14.21
N LEU A 353 8.32 73.59 -13.81
CA LEU A 353 7.18 74.45 -13.46
C LEU A 353 7.50 75.35 -12.27
N GLN A 354 8.21 74.83 -11.25
CA GLN A 354 8.66 75.64 -10.12
C GLN A 354 9.62 76.74 -10.58
N GLY A 355 10.60 76.42 -11.44
CA GLY A 355 11.48 77.43 -12.02
C GLY A 355 10.73 78.50 -12.84
N GLN A 356 9.66 78.11 -13.55
CA GLN A 356 8.77 79.07 -14.22
C GLN A 356 8.00 79.95 -13.24
N ILE A 357 7.48 79.37 -12.15
CA ILE A 357 6.80 80.12 -11.09
C ILE A 357 7.75 81.15 -10.47
N ASP A 358 8.97 80.74 -10.11
CA ASP A 358 9.97 81.62 -9.51
C ASP A 358 10.37 82.75 -10.48
N GLY A 359 10.52 82.43 -11.78
CA GLY A 359 10.76 83.42 -12.83
C GLY A 359 9.62 84.44 -12.96
N LEU A 360 8.36 83.97 -13.01
CA LEU A 360 7.19 84.85 -13.05
C LEU A 360 7.04 85.69 -11.77
N GLN A 361 7.40 85.15 -10.61
CA GLN A 361 7.42 85.92 -9.36
C GLN A 361 8.44 87.05 -9.42
N ALA A 362 9.66 86.78 -9.90
CA ALA A 362 10.66 87.81 -10.11
C ALA A 362 10.20 88.88 -11.11
N ASP A 363 9.54 88.48 -12.21
CA ASP A 363 8.96 89.43 -13.16
C ASP A 363 7.86 90.29 -12.52
N VAL A 364 6.99 89.71 -11.69
CA VAL A 364 5.97 90.44 -10.93
C VAL A 364 6.60 91.42 -9.94
N GLU A 365 7.67 91.04 -9.24
CA GLU A 365 8.42 91.93 -8.35
C GLU A 365 9.01 93.12 -9.12
N VAL A 366 9.64 92.86 -10.28
CA VAL A 366 10.18 93.90 -11.16
C VAL A 366 9.06 94.79 -11.67
N LEU A 367 7.95 94.22 -12.15
CA LEU A 367 6.79 94.98 -12.63
C LEU A 367 6.18 95.82 -11.52
N ASN A 368 6.06 95.30 -10.30
CA ASN A 368 5.61 96.07 -9.15
C ASN A 368 6.59 97.23 -8.85
N ALA A 369 7.89 97.00 -8.86
CA ALA A 369 8.88 98.06 -8.69
C ALA A 369 8.79 99.12 -9.82
N VAL A 370 8.53 98.69 -11.05
CA VAL A 370 8.26 99.56 -12.19
C VAL A 370 6.96 100.33 -12.00
N VAL A 371 5.89 99.70 -11.51
CA VAL A 371 4.62 100.35 -11.20
C VAL A 371 4.78 101.38 -10.09
N GLU A 372 5.49 101.06 -9.00
CA GLU A 372 5.76 102.02 -7.93
C GLU A 372 6.58 103.22 -8.44
N ARG A 373 7.64 102.99 -9.24
CA ARG A 373 8.35 104.08 -9.93
C ARG A 373 7.43 104.89 -10.84
N HIS A 374 6.55 104.24 -11.61
CA HIS A 374 5.59 104.94 -12.47
C HIS A 374 4.56 105.72 -11.65
N LYS A 375 4.14 105.26 -10.47
CA LYS A 375 3.30 106.03 -9.55
C LYS A 375 4.04 107.28 -9.07
N GLU A 376 5.31 107.16 -8.69
CA GLU A 376 6.15 108.32 -8.33
C GLU A 376 6.24 109.31 -9.49
N VAL A 377 6.56 108.83 -10.69
CA VAL A 377 6.61 109.64 -11.91
C VAL A 377 5.26 110.24 -12.26
N LEU A 378 4.15 109.51 -12.09
CA LEU A 378 2.80 110.04 -12.31
C LEU A 378 2.48 111.14 -11.31
N VAL A 379 2.86 111.02 -10.05
CA VAL A 379 2.71 112.09 -9.05
C VAL A 379 3.59 113.30 -9.43
N GLU A 380 4.81 113.09 -9.92
CA GLU A 380 5.65 114.15 -10.46
C GLU A 380 5.05 114.79 -11.71
N LYS A 381 4.50 113.99 -12.62
CA LYS A 381 3.83 114.42 -13.85
C LYS A 381 2.50 115.10 -13.57
N GLU A 382 1.75 114.71 -12.56
CA GLU A 382 0.57 115.45 -12.09
C GLU A 382 1.01 116.82 -11.55
N ARG A 383 2.11 116.88 -10.78
CA ARG A 383 2.70 118.18 -10.38
C ARG A 383 3.18 119.00 -11.58
N GLU A 384 3.68 118.38 -12.64
CA GLU A 384 4.06 119.03 -13.90
C GLU A 384 2.87 119.38 -14.80
N MET A 385 1.80 118.58 -14.84
CA MET A 385 0.58 118.79 -15.60
C MET A 385 -0.29 119.84 -14.93
N VAL A 386 -0.25 119.98 -13.61
CA VAL A 386 -0.75 121.18 -12.94
C VAL A 386 0.01 122.43 -13.42
N ARG A 387 1.34 122.35 -13.62
CA ARG A 387 2.16 123.43 -14.21
C ARG A 387 1.92 123.61 -15.71
N ARG A 388 1.61 122.55 -16.46
CA ARG A 388 1.35 122.58 -17.90
C ARG A 388 -0.09 122.87 -18.28
N VAL A 389 -1.10 122.50 -17.50
CA VAL A 389 -2.50 122.96 -17.68
C VAL A 389 -2.59 124.47 -17.39
N GLN A 390 -1.67 125.00 -16.59
CA GLN A 390 -1.43 126.44 -16.48
C GLN A 390 -0.79 127.03 -17.75
N SER A 391 0.05 126.30 -18.49
CA SER A 391 0.69 126.77 -19.74
C SER A 391 -0.01 126.36 -21.05
N ALA A 392 -0.88 125.37 -21.03
CA ALA A 392 -1.62 124.80 -22.16
C ALA A 392 -3.09 125.26 -22.18
N ARG A 393 -3.49 126.11 -21.21
CA ARG A 393 -4.57 127.08 -21.43
C ARG A 393 -4.15 128.20 -22.42
N GLU A 394 -2.87 128.31 -22.76
CA GLU A 394 -2.32 129.35 -23.65
C GLU A 394 -1.97 128.84 -25.06
N GLU A 395 -1.92 127.53 -25.28
CA GLU A 395 -1.57 126.95 -26.59
C GLU A 395 -2.61 125.92 -27.03
N GLU A 396 -3.81 126.46 -27.22
CA GLU A 396 -4.82 125.96 -28.14
C GLU A 396 -4.16 125.28 -29.35
N VAL A 397 -4.76 124.18 -29.81
CA VAL A 397 -5.15 124.03 -31.22
C VAL A 397 -4.01 124.26 -32.21
N TYR A 398 -3.46 123.20 -32.81
CA TYR A 398 -3.40 123.08 -34.28
C TYR A 398 -2.88 121.70 -34.74
N LEU A 399 -3.77 121.02 -35.48
CA LEU A 399 -3.54 120.19 -36.66
C LEU A 399 -2.92 118.78 -36.53
N THR A 400 -3.83 117.85 -36.23
CA THR A 400 -4.00 116.52 -36.82
C THR A 400 -4.24 116.63 -38.35
N PRO A 401 -3.35 116.14 -39.23
CA PRO A 401 -3.74 115.07 -40.15
C PRO A 401 -2.55 114.23 -40.69
N PHE A 402 -2.20 113.11 -40.02
CA PHE A 402 -1.38 112.03 -40.60
C PHE A 402 -2.09 110.65 -40.55
N LEU A 403 -3.30 110.61 -39.97
CA LEU A 403 -4.02 109.39 -39.56
C LEU A 403 -4.96 108.78 -40.62
N GLN A 404 -4.84 109.14 -41.90
CA GLN A 404 -5.71 108.58 -42.96
C GLN A 404 -5.00 107.64 -43.95
N PHE A 405 -3.68 107.52 -43.92
CA PHE A 405 -2.93 106.59 -44.78
C PHE A 405 -2.61 105.25 -44.09
N ASP A 406 -2.36 105.25 -42.77
CA ASP A 406 -2.08 104.02 -41.99
C ASP A 406 -3.33 103.15 -41.75
N VAL A 407 -4.54 103.71 -41.80
CA VAL A 407 -5.80 102.96 -41.62
C VAL A 407 -6.06 102.00 -42.78
N ALA A 408 -5.79 102.41 -44.03
CA ALA A 408 -6.00 101.56 -45.21
C ALA A 408 -4.94 100.43 -45.35
N ARG A 409 -3.72 100.63 -44.82
CA ARG A 409 -2.69 99.56 -44.76
C ARG A 409 -3.05 98.53 -43.69
N LEU A 410 -3.53 98.97 -42.53
CA LEU A 410 -3.96 98.12 -41.43
C LEU A 410 -5.20 97.26 -41.80
N GLU A 411 -6.13 97.80 -42.58
CA GLU A 411 -7.31 97.06 -43.06
C GLU A 411 -6.97 95.93 -44.04
N LEU A 412 -5.96 96.11 -44.90
CA LEU A 412 -5.48 95.08 -45.83
C LEU A 412 -4.67 93.98 -45.12
N GLU A 413 -3.83 94.35 -44.15
CA GLU A 413 -3.09 93.40 -43.31
C GLU A 413 -4.03 92.55 -42.44
N ASN A 414 -5.10 93.14 -41.90
CA ASN A 414 -6.13 92.43 -41.14
C ASN A 414 -6.92 91.42 -41.99
N HIS A 415 -7.17 91.72 -43.27
CA HIS A 415 -7.87 90.78 -44.16
C HIS A 415 -7.01 89.56 -44.54
N LEU A 416 -5.70 89.76 -44.72
CA LEU A 416 -4.75 88.66 -44.95
C LEU A 416 -4.58 87.78 -43.71
N ALA A 417 -4.43 88.38 -42.53
CA ALA A 417 -4.34 87.65 -41.27
C ALA A 417 -5.61 86.80 -40.99
N ALA A 418 -6.80 87.33 -41.32
CA ALA A 418 -8.06 86.60 -41.16
C ALA A 418 -8.16 85.38 -42.10
N LEU A 419 -7.70 85.49 -43.35
CA LEU A 419 -7.69 84.38 -44.31
C LEU A 419 -6.67 83.29 -43.93
N GLU A 420 -5.50 83.68 -43.42
CA GLU A 420 -4.51 82.73 -42.90
C GLU A 420 -5.02 81.99 -41.66
N GLN A 421 -5.70 82.71 -40.76
CA GLN A 421 -6.33 82.10 -39.58
C GLN A 421 -7.44 81.11 -39.98
N GLN A 422 -8.27 81.42 -40.98
CA GLN A 422 -9.28 80.49 -41.49
C GLN A 422 -8.65 79.23 -42.11
N ARG A 423 -7.53 79.36 -42.83
CA ARG A 423 -6.82 78.19 -43.39
C ARG A 423 -6.27 77.28 -42.29
N VAL A 424 -5.62 77.85 -41.28
CA VAL A 424 -5.09 77.08 -40.14
C VAL A 424 -6.19 76.36 -39.36
N LEU A 425 -7.34 77.01 -39.16
CA LEU A 425 -8.49 76.38 -38.51
C LEU A 425 -9.09 75.24 -39.34
N HIS A 426 -9.13 75.39 -40.67
CA HIS A 426 -9.57 74.33 -41.57
C HIS A 426 -8.60 73.13 -41.53
N ASP A 427 -7.29 73.38 -41.66
CA ASP A 427 -6.26 72.34 -41.59
C ASP A 427 -6.26 71.62 -40.23
N ALA A 428 -6.47 72.35 -39.13
CA ALA A 428 -6.61 71.77 -37.79
C ALA A 428 -7.87 70.91 -37.65
N SER A 429 -9.00 71.32 -38.25
CA SER A 429 -10.24 70.54 -38.27
C SER A 429 -10.08 69.26 -39.10
N ASP A 430 -9.45 69.34 -40.27
CA ASP A 430 -9.18 68.17 -41.13
C ASP A 430 -8.23 67.18 -40.44
N GLN A 431 -7.22 67.69 -39.72
CA GLN A 431 -6.29 66.87 -38.96
C GLN A 431 -6.96 66.19 -37.77
N ALA A 432 -7.79 66.91 -37.01
CA ALA A 432 -8.56 66.33 -35.91
C ALA A 432 -9.52 65.22 -36.40
N GLN A 433 -10.18 65.42 -37.54
CA GLN A 433 -11.03 64.36 -38.14
C GLN A 433 -10.23 63.12 -38.54
N LYS A 434 -9.01 63.28 -39.10
CA LYS A 434 -8.15 62.15 -39.42
C LYS A 434 -7.73 61.38 -38.17
N GLU A 435 -7.29 62.09 -37.14
CA GLU A 435 -6.90 61.49 -35.85
C GLU A 435 -8.08 60.73 -35.23
N GLU A 436 -9.30 61.28 -35.25
CA GLU A 436 -10.50 60.56 -34.80
C GLU A 436 -10.76 59.25 -35.57
N TRP A 437 -10.55 59.25 -36.90
CA TRP A 437 -10.72 58.05 -37.71
C TRP A 437 -9.61 57.02 -37.45
N GLU A 438 -8.38 57.46 -37.23
CA GLU A 438 -7.24 56.60 -36.87
C GLU A 438 -7.43 55.96 -35.49
N GLU A 439 -7.92 56.72 -34.50
CA GLU A 439 -8.28 56.18 -33.17
C GLU A 439 -9.44 55.17 -33.26
N ARG A 440 -10.47 55.45 -34.08
CA ARG A 440 -11.56 54.48 -34.34
C ARG A 440 -11.05 53.22 -35.02
N LEU A 441 -10.11 53.34 -35.95
CA LEU A 441 -9.50 52.19 -36.61
C LEU A 441 -8.64 51.38 -35.62
N HIS A 442 -7.83 52.04 -34.79
CA HIS A 442 -7.01 51.37 -33.79
C HIS A 442 -7.85 50.67 -32.72
N SER A 443 -8.90 51.31 -32.20
CA SER A 443 -9.81 50.70 -31.21
C SER A 443 -10.57 49.50 -31.77
N THR A 444 -11.03 49.57 -33.03
CA THR A 444 -11.67 48.42 -33.70
C THR A 444 -10.69 47.27 -33.96
N GLN A 445 -9.45 47.56 -34.37
CA GLN A 445 -8.39 46.55 -34.52
C GLN A 445 -8.05 45.86 -33.19
N GLN A 446 -7.89 46.64 -32.11
CA GLN A 446 -7.66 46.08 -30.78
C GLN A 446 -8.82 45.19 -30.32
N GLY A 447 -10.07 45.62 -30.57
CA GLY A 447 -11.27 44.83 -30.31
C GLY A 447 -11.35 43.54 -31.14
N GLU A 448 -10.89 43.57 -32.39
CA GLU A 448 -10.79 42.37 -33.23
C GLU A 448 -9.74 41.40 -32.70
N GLU A 449 -8.56 41.90 -32.30
CA GLU A 449 -7.50 41.08 -31.74
C GLU A 449 -7.91 40.41 -30.42
N THR A 450 -8.60 41.12 -29.53
CA THR A 450 -9.11 40.53 -28.28
C THR A 450 -10.15 39.46 -28.57
N ALA A 451 -11.11 39.72 -29.47
CA ALA A 451 -12.09 38.71 -29.90
C ALA A 451 -11.43 37.47 -30.55
N ARG A 452 -10.36 37.66 -31.33
CA ARG A 452 -9.59 36.55 -31.92
C ARG A 452 -8.86 35.73 -30.85
N ARG A 453 -8.24 36.37 -29.85
CA ARG A 453 -7.61 35.69 -28.72
C ARG A 453 -8.65 34.90 -27.90
N GLU A 454 -9.81 35.48 -27.64
CA GLU A 454 -10.92 34.82 -26.95
C GLU A 454 -11.46 33.62 -27.74
N LEU A 455 -11.65 33.75 -29.05
CA LEU A 455 -12.07 32.65 -29.91
C LEU A 455 -11.06 31.50 -29.90
N GLN A 456 -9.76 31.81 -29.94
CA GLN A 456 -8.71 30.79 -29.85
C GLN A 456 -8.73 30.09 -28.48
N ASN A 457 -8.91 30.83 -27.40
CA ASN A 457 -9.05 30.28 -26.04
C ASN A 457 -10.31 29.40 -25.90
N LEU A 458 -11.42 29.76 -26.55
CA LEU A 458 -12.63 28.95 -26.57
C LEU A 458 -12.43 27.67 -27.39
N ARG A 459 -11.71 27.73 -28.51
CA ARG A 459 -11.38 26.54 -29.33
C ARG A 459 -10.51 25.55 -28.56
N THR A 460 -9.48 26.01 -27.86
CA THR A 460 -8.62 25.13 -27.06
C THR A 460 -9.39 24.52 -25.89
N LYS A 461 -10.26 25.29 -25.22
CA LYS A 461 -11.18 24.76 -24.20
C LYS A 461 -12.13 23.70 -24.76
N LEU A 462 -12.71 23.93 -25.94
CA LEU A 462 -13.59 22.97 -26.59
C LEU A 462 -12.85 21.67 -26.96
N GLN A 463 -11.64 21.77 -27.50
CA GLN A 463 -10.80 20.61 -27.82
C GLN A 463 -10.39 19.84 -26.56
N HIS A 464 -10.12 20.55 -25.45
CA HIS A 464 -9.87 19.90 -24.17
C HIS A 464 -11.11 19.16 -23.67
N GLN A 465 -12.29 19.79 -23.72
CA GLN A 465 -13.55 19.16 -23.33
C GLN A 465 -13.90 17.94 -24.20
N SER A 466 -13.63 17.98 -25.52
CA SER A 466 -13.86 16.82 -26.37
C SER A 466 -12.94 15.65 -25.99
N SER A 467 -11.66 15.91 -25.72
CA SER A 467 -10.74 14.87 -25.26
C SER A 467 -11.14 14.26 -23.91
N GLN A 468 -11.69 15.07 -23.00
CA GLN A 468 -12.21 14.60 -21.72
C GLN A 468 -13.47 13.73 -21.90
N LEU A 469 -14.36 14.09 -22.83
CA LEU A 469 -15.54 13.29 -23.14
C LEU A 469 -15.16 11.94 -23.75
N GLU A 470 -14.21 11.90 -24.67
CA GLU A 470 -13.69 10.66 -25.26
C GLU A 470 -13.06 9.73 -24.21
N GLU A 471 -12.32 10.30 -23.26
CA GLU A 471 -11.75 9.53 -22.14
C GLU A 471 -12.84 9.00 -21.20
N LEU A 472 -13.88 9.81 -20.91
CA LEU A 472 -15.03 9.35 -20.13
C LEU A 472 -15.81 8.24 -20.82
N GLU A 473 -15.96 8.29 -22.15
CA GLU A 473 -16.59 7.24 -22.94
C GLU A 473 -15.75 5.95 -22.93
N ARG A 474 -14.42 6.05 -23.03
CA ARG A 474 -13.52 4.91 -22.85
C ARG A 474 -13.68 4.28 -21.47
N GLN A 475 -13.64 5.09 -20.41
CA GLN A 475 -13.81 4.60 -19.04
C GLN A 475 -15.17 3.92 -18.84
N LYS A 476 -16.25 4.45 -19.42
CA LYS A 476 -17.58 3.80 -19.40
C LYS A 476 -17.56 2.45 -20.11
N ALA A 477 -16.89 2.33 -21.25
CA ALA A 477 -16.76 1.07 -21.96
C ALA A 477 -15.94 0.03 -21.16
N GLU A 478 -14.85 0.47 -20.52
CA GLU A 478 -14.06 -0.38 -19.61
C GLU A 478 -14.89 -0.86 -18.42
N ILE A 479 -15.67 0.03 -17.79
CA ILE A 479 -16.57 -0.33 -16.68
C ILE A 479 -17.61 -1.37 -17.13
N ALA A 480 -18.22 -1.19 -18.31
CA ALA A 480 -19.19 -2.14 -18.84
C ALA A 480 -18.55 -3.52 -19.12
N ALA A 481 -17.34 -3.55 -19.66
CA ALA A 481 -16.60 -4.79 -19.89
C ALA A 481 -16.25 -5.50 -18.58
N LEU A 482 -15.79 -4.75 -17.57
CA LEU A 482 -15.52 -5.30 -16.23
C LEU A 482 -16.79 -5.82 -15.56
N GLN A 483 -17.92 -5.13 -15.69
CA GLN A 483 -19.21 -5.61 -15.19
C GLN A 483 -19.63 -6.92 -15.86
N GLN A 484 -19.40 -7.06 -17.17
CA GLN A 484 -19.67 -8.31 -17.89
C GLN A 484 -18.77 -9.44 -17.38
N GLN A 485 -17.47 -9.19 -17.18
CA GLN A 485 -16.55 -10.17 -16.61
C GLN A 485 -16.96 -10.60 -15.20
N ILE A 486 -17.40 -9.67 -14.35
CA ILE A 486 -17.92 -9.99 -13.01
C ILE A 486 -19.14 -10.90 -13.10
N GLN A 487 -20.06 -10.64 -14.04
CA GLN A 487 -21.23 -11.51 -14.25
C GLN A 487 -20.82 -12.91 -14.74
N GLU A 488 -19.89 -13.00 -15.69
CA GLU A 488 -19.37 -14.28 -16.19
C GLU A 488 -18.68 -15.09 -15.10
N LEU A 489 -17.84 -14.44 -14.28
CA LEU A 489 -17.21 -15.06 -13.11
C LEU A 489 -18.25 -15.49 -12.07
N GLY A 490 -19.32 -14.71 -11.86
CA GLY A 490 -20.44 -15.08 -11.00
C GLY A 490 -21.12 -16.38 -11.45
N VAL A 491 -21.41 -16.51 -12.75
CA VAL A 491 -22.00 -17.74 -13.32
C VAL A 491 -21.03 -18.93 -13.16
N GLN A 492 -19.73 -18.73 -13.36
CA GLN A 492 -18.74 -19.79 -13.15
C GLN A 492 -18.65 -20.22 -11.68
N MET A 493 -18.68 -19.28 -10.74
CA MET A 493 -18.71 -19.59 -9.31
C MET A 493 -19.97 -20.36 -8.92
N GLU A 494 -21.14 -19.97 -9.43
CA GLU A 494 -22.38 -20.71 -9.22
C GLU A 494 -22.27 -22.14 -9.77
N ALA A 495 -21.79 -22.32 -11.00
CA ALA A 495 -21.61 -23.65 -11.58
C ALA A 495 -20.65 -24.54 -10.77
N LEU A 496 -19.54 -23.96 -10.29
CA LEU A 496 -18.60 -24.67 -9.41
C LEU A 496 -19.24 -25.04 -8.08
N SER A 497 -20.00 -24.12 -7.46
CA SER A 497 -20.72 -24.39 -6.20
C SER A 497 -21.76 -25.51 -6.34
N HIS A 498 -22.50 -25.54 -7.46
CA HIS A 498 -23.41 -26.65 -7.77
C HIS A 498 -22.65 -27.98 -7.91
N SER A 499 -21.52 -27.97 -8.63
CA SER A 499 -20.70 -29.17 -8.80
C SER A 499 -20.09 -29.68 -7.47
N GLU A 500 -19.71 -28.77 -6.58
CA GLU A 500 -19.23 -29.08 -5.24
C GLU A 500 -20.35 -29.72 -4.40
N SER A 501 -21.56 -29.17 -4.45
CA SER A 501 -22.73 -29.74 -3.78
C SER A 501 -23.04 -31.15 -4.28
N ASP A 502 -23.01 -31.39 -5.59
CA ASP A 502 -23.25 -32.71 -6.18
C ASP A 502 -22.17 -33.72 -5.75
N LEU A 503 -20.90 -33.29 -5.71
CA LEU A 503 -19.80 -34.11 -5.22
C LEU A 503 -19.95 -34.42 -3.73
N MET A 504 -20.39 -33.47 -2.92
CA MET A 504 -20.67 -33.67 -1.50
C MET A 504 -21.81 -34.67 -1.29
N GLU A 505 -22.87 -34.59 -2.08
CA GLU A 505 -24.00 -35.53 -2.00
C GLU A 505 -23.59 -36.94 -2.43
N THR A 506 -22.83 -37.09 -3.52
CA THR A 506 -22.30 -38.39 -3.94
C THR A 506 -21.33 -38.98 -2.93
N ASN A 507 -20.45 -38.18 -2.32
CA ASN A 507 -19.55 -38.62 -1.25
C ASN A 507 -20.34 -39.11 -0.03
N ARG A 508 -21.39 -38.38 0.36
CA ARG A 508 -22.30 -38.80 1.43
C ARG A 508 -22.96 -40.15 1.11
N ARG A 509 -23.51 -40.33 -0.10
CA ARG A 509 -24.11 -41.61 -0.53
C ARG A 509 -23.11 -42.76 -0.49
N LEU A 510 -21.87 -42.53 -0.92
CA LEU A 510 -20.80 -43.54 -0.86
C LEU A 510 -20.41 -43.91 0.57
N ARG A 511 -20.42 -42.96 1.51
CA ARG A 511 -20.19 -43.26 2.93
C ARG A 511 -21.32 -44.12 3.50
N GLU A 512 -22.57 -43.76 3.19
CA GLU A 512 -23.73 -44.54 3.61
C GLU A 512 -23.69 -45.99 3.06
N THR A 513 -23.28 -46.20 1.81
CA THR A 513 -23.12 -47.56 1.26
C THR A 513 -21.95 -48.31 1.87
N LEU A 514 -20.81 -47.65 2.11
CA LEU A 514 -19.66 -48.25 2.78
C LEU A 514 -20.01 -48.74 4.19
N ASP A 515 -20.75 -47.93 4.96
CA ASP A 515 -21.14 -48.29 6.31
C ASP A 515 -22.14 -49.45 6.33
N ARG A 516 -23.07 -49.51 5.36
CA ARG A 516 -23.95 -50.69 5.16
C ARG A 516 -23.16 -51.96 4.89
N VAL A 517 -22.22 -51.92 3.93
CA VAL A 517 -21.39 -53.09 3.58
C VAL A 517 -20.50 -53.51 4.75
N ARG A 518 -19.99 -52.57 5.55
CA ARG A 518 -19.24 -52.88 6.77
C ARG A 518 -20.10 -53.60 7.79
N GLU A 519 -21.36 -53.21 7.94
CA GLU A 519 -22.30 -53.88 8.85
C GLU A 519 -22.70 -55.27 8.36
N GLU A 520 -22.95 -55.42 7.05
CA GLU A 520 -23.15 -56.72 6.41
C GLU A 520 -21.94 -57.65 6.60
N LEU A 521 -20.72 -57.13 6.49
CA LEU A 521 -19.51 -57.90 6.74
C LEU A 521 -19.37 -58.31 8.22
N ARG A 522 -19.69 -57.41 9.16
CA ARG A 522 -19.69 -57.72 10.60
C ARG A 522 -20.69 -58.82 10.93
N THR A 523 -21.91 -58.71 10.43
CA THR A 523 -22.96 -59.71 10.65
C THR A 523 -22.61 -61.05 10.02
N ALA A 524 -22.07 -61.07 8.80
CA ALA A 524 -21.60 -62.29 8.14
C ALA A 524 -20.45 -62.97 8.92
N ARG A 525 -19.49 -62.20 9.45
CA ARG A 525 -18.42 -62.73 10.30
C ARG A 525 -18.95 -63.33 11.59
N ALA A 526 -19.85 -62.63 12.29
CA ALA A 526 -20.46 -63.14 13.51
C ALA A 526 -21.27 -64.43 13.24
N GLN A 527 -21.95 -64.51 12.10
CA GLN A 527 -22.67 -65.72 11.69
C GLN A 527 -21.71 -66.88 11.39
N ALA A 528 -20.61 -66.62 10.68
CA ALA A 528 -19.58 -67.61 10.40
C ALA A 528 -18.93 -68.14 11.68
N GLU A 529 -18.57 -67.25 12.61
CA GLU A 529 -18.02 -67.60 13.92
C GLU A 529 -18.98 -68.50 14.70
N ARG A 530 -20.28 -68.17 14.75
CA ARG A 530 -21.29 -69.03 15.40
C ARG A 530 -21.35 -70.42 14.77
N SER A 531 -21.40 -70.49 13.44
CA SER A 531 -21.44 -71.78 12.74
C SER A 531 -20.18 -72.62 12.97
N GLN A 532 -19.01 -71.97 13.09
CA GLN A 532 -17.77 -72.64 13.44
C GLN A 532 -17.81 -73.20 14.86
N HIS A 533 -18.23 -72.41 15.84
CA HIS A 533 -18.34 -72.87 17.24
C HIS A 533 -19.34 -74.04 17.38
N GLU A 534 -20.45 -74.01 16.63
CA GLU A 534 -21.40 -75.12 16.58
C GLU A 534 -20.79 -76.38 15.98
N ALA A 535 -20.03 -76.27 14.89
CA ALA A 535 -19.33 -77.39 14.29
C ALA A 535 -18.25 -77.97 15.22
N GLU A 536 -17.47 -77.11 15.89
CA GLU A 536 -16.47 -77.52 16.88
C GLU A 536 -17.12 -78.25 18.06
N ARG A 537 -18.25 -77.75 18.57
CA ARG A 537 -19.04 -78.45 19.59
C ARG A 537 -19.50 -79.83 19.15
N LEU A 538 -20.03 -79.96 17.94
CA LEU A 538 -20.50 -81.24 17.42
C LEU A 538 -19.35 -82.25 17.28
N VAL A 539 -18.18 -81.82 16.83
CA VAL A 539 -16.98 -82.67 16.75
C VAL A 539 -16.56 -83.14 18.14
N GLU A 540 -16.57 -82.27 19.13
CA GLU A 540 -16.23 -82.63 20.51
C GLU A 540 -17.25 -83.60 21.11
N GLU A 541 -18.55 -83.38 20.88
CA GLU A 541 -19.62 -84.30 21.29
C GLU A 541 -19.43 -85.69 20.66
N ARG A 542 -19.16 -85.76 19.34
CA ARG A 542 -18.84 -87.04 18.65
C ARG A 542 -17.59 -87.71 19.19
N ARG A 543 -16.59 -86.94 19.59
CA ARG A 543 -15.35 -87.46 20.18
C ARG A 543 -15.60 -88.09 21.54
N ILE A 544 -16.45 -87.47 22.37
CA ILE A 544 -16.88 -88.02 23.66
C ILE A 544 -17.65 -89.33 23.42
N GLU A 545 -18.65 -89.34 22.53
CA GLU A 545 -19.40 -90.56 22.18
C GLU A 545 -18.46 -91.70 21.77
N TRP A 546 -17.49 -91.42 20.90
CA TRP A 546 -16.52 -92.41 20.45
C TRP A 546 -15.64 -92.93 21.59
N LEU A 547 -15.18 -92.06 22.51
CA LEU A 547 -14.41 -92.46 23.68
C LEU A 547 -15.22 -93.37 24.61
N GLU A 548 -16.51 -93.07 24.82
CA GLU A 548 -17.40 -93.90 25.61
C GLU A 548 -17.63 -95.28 24.97
N GLU A 549 -17.85 -95.35 23.65
CA GLU A 549 -17.98 -96.62 22.94
C GLU A 549 -16.69 -97.43 22.98
N LYS A 550 -15.54 -96.77 22.81
CA LYS A 550 -14.22 -97.39 22.93
C LYS A 550 -14.03 -98.00 24.32
N HIS A 551 -14.38 -97.28 25.38
CA HIS A 551 -14.32 -97.81 26.76
C HIS A 551 -15.22 -99.04 26.94
N LYS A 552 -16.48 -99.00 26.46
CA LYS A 552 -17.41 -100.15 26.52
C LYS A 552 -16.87 -101.37 25.77
N LEU A 553 -16.21 -101.17 24.63
CA LEU A 553 -15.58 -102.26 23.88
C LEU A 553 -14.37 -102.84 24.61
N GLN A 554 -13.53 -101.99 25.21
CA GLN A 554 -12.39 -102.42 26.02
C GLN A 554 -12.84 -103.22 27.25
N GLU A 555 -13.92 -102.81 27.93
CA GLU A 555 -14.52 -103.56 29.03
C GLU A 555 -14.99 -104.95 28.58
N ARG A 556 -15.71 -105.03 27.46
CA ARG A 556 -16.14 -106.32 26.88
C ARG A 556 -14.96 -107.21 26.47
N GLU A 557 -13.92 -106.62 25.90
CA GLU A 557 -12.71 -107.36 25.55
C GLU A 557 -12.02 -107.90 26.81
N ALA A 558 -11.90 -107.10 27.87
CA ALA A 558 -11.36 -107.54 29.15
C ALA A 558 -12.20 -108.68 29.78
N GLU A 559 -13.53 -108.59 29.73
CA GLU A 559 -14.43 -109.67 30.17
C GLU A 559 -14.23 -110.95 29.36
N LEU A 560 -14.10 -110.84 28.03
CA LEU A 560 -13.85 -111.99 27.15
C LEU A 560 -12.48 -112.61 27.39
N GLN A 561 -11.44 -111.79 27.59
CA GLN A 561 -10.10 -112.24 27.96
C GLN A 561 -10.11 -112.97 29.31
N GLN A 562 -10.87 -112.47 30.29
CA GLN A 562 -11.06 -113.14 31.58
C GLN A 562 -11.80 -114.47 31.44
N LYS A 563 -12.84 -114.54 30.62
CA LYS A 563 -13.54 -115.80 30.32
C LYS A 563 -12.62 -116.80 29.61
N TYR A 564 -11.83 -116.32 28.65
CA TYR A 564 -10.86 -117.14 27.92
C TYR A 564 -9.78 -117.69 28.86
N SER A 565 -9.21 -116.87 29.76
CA SER A 565 -8.22 -117.33 30.74
C SER A 565 -8.82 -118.38 31.69
N GLN A 566 -10.04 -118.18 32.18
CA GLN A 566 -10.74 -119.16 32.99
C GLN A 566 -10.95 -120.50 32.27
N VAL A 567 -11.31 -120.48 30.97
CA VAL A 567 -11.47 -121.70 30.16
C VAL A 567 -10.12 -122.37 29.91
N LYS A 568 -9.08 -121.59 29.60
CA LYS A 568 -7.70 -122.08 29.43
C LYS A 568 -7.19 -122.78 30.69
N ASP A 569 -7.44 -122.21 31.87
CA ASP A 569 -7.06 -122.80 33.16
C ASP A 569 -7.84 -124.08 33.46
N LYS A 570 -9.12 -124.15 33.07
CA LYS A 570 -9.93 -125.38 33.17
C LYS A 570 -9.41 -126.47 32.23
N LEU A 571 -9.05 -126.10 30.99
CA LEU A 571 -8.50 -127.02 30.00
C LEU A 571 -7.12 -127.55 30.43
N GLN A 572 -6.26 -126.68 30.98
CA GLN A 572 -4.98 -127.10 31.56
C GLN A 572 -5.16 -128.05 32.75
N ARG A 573 -6.14 -127.79 33.63
CA ARG A 573 -6.50 -128.72 34.71
C ARG A 573 -7.01 -130.07 34.18
N ALA A 574 -7.82 -130.07 33.13
CA ALA A 574 -8.29 -131.30 32.47
C ALA A 574 -7.16 -132.08 31.78
N ALA A 575 -6.22 -131.39 31.14
CA ALA A 575 -5.04 -131.99 30.52
C ALA A 575 -4.07 -132.59 31.56
N VAL A 576 -3.95 -131.98 32.74
CA VAL A 576 -3.19 -132.53 33.88
C VAL A 576 -3.90 -133.76 34.47
N ALA A 577 -5.24 -133.79 34.47
CA ALA A 577 -6.02 -134.96 34.89
C ALA A 577 -5.87 -136.16 33.93
N GLN A 578 -5.75 -135.92 32.62
CA GLN A 578 -5.49 -136.98 31.63
C GLN A 578 -4.08 -137.60 31.72
N LYS A 579 -3.12 -136.96 32.39
CA LYS A 579 -1.76 -137.51 32.58
C LYS A 579 -1.62 -138.49 33.77
N LYS A 580 -2.70 -138.85 34.48
CA LYS A 580 -2.64 -139.63 35.74
C LYS A 580 -3.37 -140.99 35.77
N VAL A 581 -3.69 -141.64 34.65
CA VAL A 581 -4.33 -142.99 34.68
C VAL A 581 -3.72 -143.96 33.65
N PRO A 582 -3.13 -145.11 34.07
CA PRO A 582 -2.69 -146.19 33.17
C PRO A 582 -3.79 -147.23 32.87
N LEU A 583 -3.62 -147.88 31.71
CA LEU A 583 -4.48 -148.84 30.99
C LEU A 583 -5.28 -149.86 31.82
N LEU A 584 -6.55 -150.08 31.43
CA LEU A 584 -7.15 -151.41 31.10
C LEU A 584 -8.63 -151.29 30.62
N HIS A 585 -8.85 -151.73 29.38
CA HIS A 585 -9.97 -152.54 28.85
C HIS A 585 -11.42 -152.00 28.61
N LEU A 586 -11.82 -152.19 27.33
CA LEU A 586 -13.08 -152.75 26.78
C LEU A 586 -14.34 -151.86 26.55
N LEU A 587 -14.56 -151.51 25.26
CA LEU A 587 -15.75 -151.67 24.36
C LEU A 587 -17.18 -151.25 24.85
N PRO A 588 -18.22 -151.17 23.98
CA PRO A 588 -18.43 -150.52 22.67
C PRO A 588 -19.81 -149.78 22.54
N PHE A 589 -20.13 -149.19 21.36
CA PHE A 589 -21.48 -148.76 20.86
C PHE A 589 -22.21 -147.62 21.67
N THR A 590 -23.07 -146.71 21.18
CA THR A 590 -23.98 -146.54 20.01
C THR A 590 -24.41 -145.05 19.92
N LEU A 591 -24.51 -144.54 18.69
CA LEU A 591 -25.60 -143.73 18.06
C LEU A 591 -26.53 -142.75 18.82
N THR A 592 -26.99 -141.75 18.03
CA THR A 592 -28.31 -141.04 18.02
C THR A 592 -28.56 -139.97 19.12
N GLU A 593 -29.18 -138.78 18.93
CA GLU A 593 -29.82 -138.03 17.82
C GLU A 593 -30.51 -136.76 18.43
N PHE A 594 -31.01 -135.82 17.60
CA PHE A 594 -32.03 -134.77 17.86
C PHE A 594 -31.65 -133.61 18.85
N ALA A 595 -32.07 -132.33 18.75
CA ALA A 595 -32.89 -131.53 17.83
C ALA A 595 -33.04 -130.08 18.40
N VAL A 596 -33.00 -129.01 17.58
CA VAL A 596 -34.13 -128.11 17.18
C VAL A 596 -34.28 -126.80 18.01
N VAL A 597 -34.74 -125.74 17.32
CA VAL A 597 -35.39 -124.47 17.81
C VAL A 597 -34.44 -123.27 18.05
N ASN A 598 -34.60 -122.01 17.59
CA ASN A 598 -35.63 -121.24 16.84
C ASN A 598 -35.02 -119.90 16.32
N ARG A 599 -35.64 -119.32 15.25
CA ARG A 599 -36.02 -117.89 14.94
C ARG A 599 -35.08 -116.72 15.39
N GLN A 600 -34.89 -115.58 14.70
CA GLN A 600 -35.84 -114.67 14.00
C GLN A 600 -35.12 -113.44 13.33
N HIS A 601 -35.72 -112.89 12.26
CA HIS A 601 -35.70 -111.51 11.66
C HIS A 601 -34.36 -110.80 11.28
N GLY A 602 -34.12 -110.44 10.01
CA GLY A 602 -34.58 -109.22 9.27
C GLY A 602 -33.42 -108.20 9.18
N PRO A 603 -33.29 -107.22 8.24
CA PRO A 603 -34.35 -106.55 7.47
C PRO A 603 -33.98 -106.16 5.99
N SER A 604 -34.90 -105.45 5.32
CA SER A 604 -34.63 -104.45 4.28
C SER A 604 -34.81 -103.06 4.87
#